data_AF-A0A7L6LHB9-F1
#
_entry.id   AF-A0A7L6LHB9-F1
#
_cell.length_a   1.000
_cell.length_b   1.000
_cell.length_c   1.000
_cell.angle_alpha   90.00
_cell.angle_beta   90.00
_cell.angle_gamma   90.00
#
_symmetry.space_group_name_H-M   'P 1'
#
loop_
_entity.id
_entity.type
_entity.pdbx_description
1 polymer ?
#
loop_
_entity_poly.entity_id
_entity_poly.type
_entity_poly.pdbx_seq_one_letter_code
_entity_poly.pdbx_strand_id
1 'polypeptide(L)'
;MGQNKALTLPLDSTKITPFAIYYKNITNGITELSLSENQKSQTTLFNQQEITIPVKGDNFLSPWVAKDTRFYELGQFEDKDNIFRLVMYNTIGESDTSLLNIQLNSYDRKGILLDSLLLSTFFGYEDIIRFSHFKISPDYTIAINNYVIHPYKPGEYGMTPLKKSPLPELYLQTSYKIVKGRFELTRRKKFNTN
;
A
#
# COMPACT_ATOMS: atom_id res chain seq x y z
N MET A 1 -3.28 22.61 -7.54
CA MET A 1 -4.18 21.61 -8.16
C MET A 1 -3.32 20.73 -9.05
N GLY A 2 -2.91 19.56 -8.55
CA GLY A 2 -2.24 18.57 -9.40
C GLY A 2 -3.24 18.08 -10.45
N GLN A 3 -2.82 17.92 -11.70
CA GLN A 3 -3.68 17.37 -12.75
C GLN A 3 -4.12 15.96 -12.31
N ASN A 4 -5.43 15.72 -12.19
CA ASN A 4 -5.98 14.39 -11.91
C ASN A 4 -5.57 13.44 -13.03
N LYS A 5 -4.47 12.70 -12.80
CA LYS A 5 -3.90 11.81 -13.81
C LYS A 5 -4.81 10.60 -13.96
N ALA A 6 -5.46 10.46 -15.12
CA ALA A 6 -6.28 9.30 -15.42
C ALA A 6 -5.42 8.03 -15.43
N LEU A 7 -5.80 7.06 -14.60
CA LEU A 7 -5.20 5.72 -14.54
C LEU A 7 -5.95 4.81 -15.51
N THR A 8 -5.21 3.99 -16.25
CA THR A 8 -5.77 3.02 -17.20
C THR A 8 -5.72 1.63 -16.59
N LEU A 9 -6.81 0.87 -16.72
CA LEU A 9 -6.85 -0.54 -16.35
C LEU A 9 -6.30 -1.42 -17.50
N PRO A 10 -5.56 -2.50 -17.23
CA PRO A 10 -5.16 -2.97 -15.90
C PRO A 10 -4.10 -2.07 -15.25
N LEU A 11 -4.29 -1.79 -13.97
CA LEU A 11 -3.32 -1.06 -13.15
C LEU A 11 -2.48 -2.08 -12.38
N ASP A 12 -1.16 -2.05 -12.58
CA ASP A 12 -0.22 -3.00 -11.97
C ASP A 12 0.87 -2.23 -11.24
N SER A 13 1.08 -2.54 -9.96
CA SER A 13 2.05 -1.84 -9.13
C SER A 13 3.47 -1.91 -9.67
N THR A 14 3.82 -2.98 -10.39
CA THR A 14 5.15 -3.15 -11.00
C THR A 14 5.39 -2.22 -12.20
N LYS A 15 4.32 -1.65 -12.77
CA LYS A 15 4.37 -0.73 -13.92
C LYS A 15 4.27 0.74 -13.53
N ILE A 16 4.06 1.04 -12.25
CA ILE A 16 3.99 2.39 -11.72
C ILE A 16 5.42 2.84 -11.39
N THR A 17 5.95 3.81 -12.16
CA THR A 17 7.37 4.21 -12.09
C THR A 17 7.87 4.53 -10.68
N PRO A 18 7.16 5.32 -9.84
CA PRO A 18 7.58 5.52 -8.45
C PRO A 18 7.75 4.22 -7.66
N PHE A 19 6.89 3.24 -7.88
CA PHE A 19 6.89 2.00 -7.12
C PHE A 19 8.04 1.09 -7.52
N ALA A 20 8.43 1.06 -8.80
CA ALA A 20 9.62 0.34 -9.25
C ALA A 20 10.88 0.79 -8.49
N ILE A 21 11.00 2.09 -8.18
CA ILE A 21 12.09 2.64 -7.38
C ILE A 21 12.00 2.13 -5.94
N TYR A 22 10.81 2.19 -5.32
CA TYR A 22 10.61 1.71 -3.95
C TYR A 22 10.88 0.20 -3.81
N TYR A 23 10.40 -0.63 -4.74
CA TYR A 23 10.69 -2.07 -4.76
C TYR A 23 12.20 -2.32 -4.85
N LYS A 24 12.91 -1.60 -5.74
CA LYS A 24 14.37 -1.70 -5.85
C LYS A 24 15.07 -1.31 -4.55
N ASN A 25 14.64 -0.21 -3.92
CA ASN A 25 15.21 0.26 -2.66
C ASN A 25 15.02 -0.77 -1.53
N ILE A 26 13.83 -1.35 -1.41
CA ILE A 26 13.53 -2.44 -0.49
C ILE A 26 14.46 -3.63 -0.71
N THR A 27 14.62 -4.09 -1.97
CA THR A 27 15.51 -5.22 -2.27
C THR A 27 16.99 -4.92 -2.03
N ASN A 28 17.36 -3.63 -1.98
CA ASN A 28 18.70 -3.17 -1.64
C ASN A 28 18.89 -2.91 -0.13
N GLY A 29 17.89 -3.23 0.70
CA GLY A 29 17.95 -3.07 2.15
C GLY A 29 17.69 -1.65 2.66
N ILE A 30 17.16 -0.75 1.82
CA ILE A 30 16.73 0.59 2.25
C ILE A 30 15.34 0.46 2.88
N THR A 31 15.24 0.69 4.18
CA THR A 31 14.03 0.43 4.98
C THR A 31 13.19 1.67 5.25
N GLU A 32 13.82 2.86 5.27
CA GLU A 32 13.13 4.13 5.47
C GLU A 32 12.76 4.76 4.12
N LEU A 33 11.51 4.55 3.70
CA LEU A 33 10.99 5.10 2.46
C LEU A 33 10.03 6.24 2.73
N SER A 34 10.20 7.34 2.01
CA SER A 34 9.32 8.49 2.10
C SER A 34 8.93 9.05 0.74
N LEU A 35 7.84 9.84 0.73
CA LEU A 35 7.53 10.74 -0.36
C LEU A 35 8.74 11.62 -0.66
N SER A 36 9.07 11.81 -1.94
CA SER A 36 10.08 12.80 -2.34
C SER A 36 9.64 14.21 -1.98
N GLU A 37 10.58 15.16 -1.87
CA GLU A 37 10.25 16.56 -1.54
C GLU A 37 9.24 17.18 -2.51
N ASN A 38 9.32 16.83 -3.79
CA ASN A 38 8.35 17.25 -4.80
C ASN A 38 6.95 16.67 -4.55
N GLN A 39 6.86 15.42 -4.09
CA GLN A 39 5.57 14.83 -3.73
C GLN A 39 5.02 15.44 -2.44
N LYS A 40 5.87 15.63 -1.41
CA LYS A 40 5.49 16.24 -0.13
C LYS A 40 4.87 17.62 -0.31
N SER A 41 5.44 18.47 -1.17
CA SER A 41 4.93 19.82 -1.44
C SER A 41 3.55 19.84 -2.13
N GLN A 42 3.15 18.71 -2.73
CA GLN A 42 1.87 18.53 -3.42
C GLN A 42 0.85 17.75 -2.59
N THR A 43 1.15 17.44 -1.33
CA THR A 43 0.24 16.67 -0.49
C THR A 43 -0.94 17.48 0.00
N THR A 44 -2.06 16.79 0.20
CA THR A 44 -3.29 17.31 0.81
C THR A 44 -3.63 16.52 2.07
N LEU A 45 -4.36 17.13 3.00
CA LEU A 45 -4.88 16.43 4.18
C LEU A 45 -6.00 15.47 3.78
N PHE A 46 -6.09 14.36 4.50
CA PHE A 46 -7.31 13.55 4.51
C PHE A 46 -8.46 14.36 5.14
N ASN A 47 -9.63 14.28 4.54
CA ASN A 47 -10.83 14.90 5.06
C ASN A 47 -11.48 14.05 6.18
N GLN A 48 -12.52 14.61 6.81
CA GLN A 48 -13.19 13.95 7.94
C GLN A 48 -13.72 12.54 7.60
N GLN A 49 -14.28 12.34 6.40
CA GLN A 49 -14.80 11.02 6.02
C GLN A 49 -13.65 10.02 5.87
N GLU A 50 -12.55 10.44 5.27
CA GLU A 50 -11.37 9.60 4.98
C GLU A 50 -10.63 9.13 6.23
N ILE A 51 -10.69 9.88 7.33
CA ILE A 51 -10.10 9.46 8.61
C ILE A 51 -11.08 8.65 9.49
N THR A 52 -12.38 8.67 9.17
CA THR A 52 -13.44 7.97 9.94
C THR A 52 -13.96 6.68 9.32
N ILE A 53 -13.55 6.34 8.10
CA ILE A 53 -13.89 5.06 7.47
C ILE A 53 -12.67 4.14 7.58
N PRO A 54 -12.84 2.91 8.10
CA PRO A 54 -11.71 2.01 8.31
C PRO A 54 -11.16 1.54 6.97
N VAL A 55 -9.85 1.64 6.81
CA VAL A 55 -9.11 1.14 5.65
C VAL A 55 -9.02 -0.37 5.74
N LYS A 56 -9.62 -1.07 4.78
CA LYS A 56 -9.53 -2.52 4.64
C LYS A 56 -8.14 -2.95 4.18
N GLY A 57 -7.81 -4.21 4.39
CA GLY A 57 -6.54 -4.79 3.95
C GLY A 57 -5.69 -5.26 5.13
N ASP A 58 -4.41 -5.49 4.87
CA ASP A 58 -3.45 -5.88 5.89
C ASP A 58 -2.77 -4.65 6.48
N ASN A 59 -3.43 -4.04 7.46
CA ASN A 59 -3.11 -2.74 8.04
C ASN A 59 -2.49 -2.83 9.44
N PHE A 60 -1.97 -4.00 9.82
CA PHE A 60 -1.28 -4.21 11.10
C PHE A 60 -2.09 -3.77 12.32
N LEU A 61 -3.41 -4.04 12.31
CA LEU A 61 -4.35 -3.64 13.36
C LEU A 61 -4.56 -2.12 13.51
N SER A 62 -4.08 -1.32 12.55
CA SER A 62 -4.29 0.13 12.48
C SER A 62 -5.15 0.50 11.26
N PRO A 63 -6.47 0.29 11.32
CA PRO A 63 -7.38 0.56 10.19
C PRO A 63 -7.67 2.04 9.97
N TRP A 64 -7.23 2.94 10.86
CA TRP A 64 -7.62 4.35 10.82
C TRP A 64 -6.46 5.22 10.35
N VAL A 65 -6.77 6.17 9.47
CA VAL A 65 -5.79 7.20 9.07
C VAL A 65 -5.75 8.28 10.15
N ALA A 66 -4.55 8.65 10.60
CA ALA A 66 -4.40 9.70 11.61
C ALA A 66 -4.80 11.08 11.05
N LYS A 67 -5.39 11.93 11.90
CA LYS A 67 -6.00 13.22 11.54
C LYS A 67 -5.10 14.14 10.69
N ASP A 68 -3.81 14.22 11.03
CA ASP A 68 -2.87 15.14 10.38
C ASP A 68 -2.09 14.50 9.23
N THR A 69 -2.48 13.27 8.84
CA THR A 69 -1.85 12.57 7.73
C THR A 69 -2.12 13.30 6.42
N ARG A 70 -1.07 13.48 5.63
CA ARG A 70 -1.16 14.08 4.30
C ARG A 70 -0.84 13.05 3.24
N PHE A 71 -1.57 13.07 2.15
CA PHE A 71 -1.39 12.16 1.02
C PHE A 71 -1.06 12.88 -0.27
N TYR A 72 -0.34 12.18 -1.13
CA TYR A 72 -0.10 12.52 -2.52
C TYR A 72 -1.00 11.68 -3.41
N GLU A 73 -1.76 12.32 -4.30
CA GLU A 73 -2.60 11.60 -5.28
C GLU A 73 -1.74 11.12 -6.45
N LEU A 74 -1.76 9.82 -6.72
CA LEU A 74 -1.04 9.20 -7.84
C LEU A 74 -1.87 9.20 -9.13
N GLY A 75 -3.19 9.31 -9.00
CA GLY A 75 -4.14 9.37 -10.09
C GLY A 75 -5.47 8.73 -9.72
N GLN A 76 -6.39 8.72 -10.68
CA GLN A 76 -7.72 8.14 -10.49
C GLN A 76 -8.23 7.40 -11.73
N PHE A 77 -9.13 6.44 -11.54
CA PHE A 77 -9.96 5.85 -12.60
C PHE A 77 -11.42 5.86 -12.15
N GLU A 78 -12.34 5.67 -13.09
CA GLU A 78 -13.77 5.81 -12.83
C GLU A 78 -14.56 4.69 -13.50
N ASP A 79 -15.70 4.35 -12.92
CA ASP A 79 -16.76 3.58 -13.59
C ASP A 79 -18.00 4.47 -13.75
N LYS A 80 -19.16 3.92 -14.13
CA LYS A 80 -20.38 4.73 -14.30
C LYS A 80 -20.78 5.49 -13.02
N ASP A 81 -20.68 4.84 -11.87
CA ASP A 81 -21.29 5.28 -10.61
C ASP A 81 -20.26 5.75 -9.58
N ASN A 82 -18.97 5.42 -9.74
CA ASN A 82 -17.93 5.60 -8.74
C ASN A 82 -16.64 6.21 -9.30
N ILE A 83 -15.91 6.92 -8.43
CA ILE A 83 -14.57 7.47 -8.67
C ILE A 83 -13.59 6.73 -7.74
N PHE A 84 -12.46 6.28 -8.27
CA PHE A 84 -11.44 5.56 -7.51
C PHE A 84 -10.13 6.34 -7.54
N ARG A 85 -9.65 6.78 -6.38
CA ARG A 85 -8.40 7.54 -6.25
C ARG A 85 -7.31 6.69 -5.62
N LEU A 86 -6.18 6.60 -6.30
CA LEU A 86 -4.97 5.98 -5.77
C LEU A 86 -4.13 7.04 -5.08
N VAL A 87 -3.88 6.84 -3.79
CA VAL A 87 -3.12 7.78 -2.96
C VAL A 87 -1.93 7.10 -2.31
N MET A 88 -0.91 7.90 -2.00
CA MET A 88 0.31 7.46 -1.32
C MET A 88 0.63 8.43 -0.19
N TYR A 89 1.00 7.89 0.97
CA TYR A 89 1.28 8.71 2.14
C TYR A 89 2.19 7.99 3.12
N ASN A 90 2.95 8.76 3.90
CA ASN A 90 3.71 8.22 5.01
C ASN A 90 2.90 8.27 6.30
N THR A 91 3.04 7.25 7.14
CA THR A 91 2.57 7.24 8.54
C THR A 91 3.66 6.69 9.45
N ILE A 92 3.51 6.94 10.74
CA ILE A 92 4.34 6.31 11.77
C ILE A 92 3.61 5.05 12.25
N GLY A 93 4.26 3.90 12.13
CA GLY A 93 3.81 2.62 12.65
C GLY A 93 4.22 2.41 14.11
N GLU A 94 4.13 1.18 14.58
CA GLU A 94 4.67 0.82 15.89
C GLU A 94 6.19 1.05 15.94
N SER A 95 6.71 1.35 17.14
CA SER A 95 8.14 1.59 17.38
C SER A 95 8.76 2.66 16.46
N ASP A 96 7.99 3.71 16.16
CA ASP A 96 8.38 4.82 15.26
C ASP A 96 8.76 4.39 13.83
N THR A 97 8.30 3.23 13.38
CA THR A 97 8.61 2.71 12.05
C THR A 97 8.01 3.59 10.96
N SER A 98 8.82 4.07 10.02
CA SER A 98 8.35 4.82 8.87
C SER A 98 7.63 3.90 7.88
N LEU A 99 6.32 4.06 7.74
CA LEU A 99 5.49 3.30 6.80
C LEU A 99 5.20 4.17 5.57
N LEU A 100 5.39 3.63 4.37
CA LEU A 100 4.89 4.24 3.13
C LEU A 100 3.70 3.43 2.62
N ASN A 101 2.50 3.99 2.72
CA ASN A 101 1.24 3.34 2.37
C ASN A 101 0.77 3.73 0.98
N ILE A 102 0.21 2.75 0.26
CA ILE A 102 -0.53 2.92 -0.99
C ILE A 102 -1.97 2.47 -0.76
N GLN A 103 -2.92 3.36 -0.99
CA GLN A 103 -4.33 3.12 -0.71
C GLN A 103 -5.20 3.49 -1.89
N LEU A 104 -6.28 2.75 -2.09
CA LEU A 104 -7.33 3.03 -3.04
C LEU A 104 -8.60 3.46 -2.29
N ASN A 105 -9.07 4.68 -2.56
CA ASN A 105 -10.31 5.20 -2.03
C ASN A 105 -11.39 5.15 -3.10
N SER A 106 -12.60 4.71 -2.75
CA SER A 106 -13.76 4.75 -3.63
C SER A 106 -14.76 5.80 -3.15
N TYR A 107 -15.23 6.63 -4.07
CA TYR A 107 -16.22 7.67 -3.81
C TYR A 107 -17.39 7.50 -4.78
N ASP A 108 -18.58 7.92 -4.35
CA ASP A 108 -19.70 8.08 -5.28
C ASP A 108 -19.51 9.32 -6.17
N ARG A 109 -20.42 9.52 -7.14
CA ARG A 109 -20.41 10.71 -8.02
C ARG A 109 -20.62 12.04 -7.28
N LYS A 110 -21.07 12.03 -6.03
CA LYS A 110 -21.22 13.23 -5.18
C LYS A 110 -19.95 13.51 -4.36
N GLY A 111 -18.93 12.65 -4.45
CA GLY A 111 -17.69 12.76 -3.71
C GLY A 111 -17.75 12.21 -2.28
N ILE A 112 -18.78 11.44 -1.94
CA ILE A 112 -18.90 10.78 -0.63
C ILE A 112 -18.04 9.51 -0.64
N LEU A 113 -17.17 9.36 0.36
CA LEU A 113 -16.33 8.17 0.50
C LEU A 113 -17.21 6.95 0.80
N LEU A 114 -17.11 5.92 -0.04
CA LEU A 114 -17.84 4.66 0.08
C LEU A 114 -17.03 3.58 0.79
N ASP A 115 -15.73 3.50 0.49
CA ASP A 115 -14.84 2.45 0.99
C ASP A 115 -13.36 2.81 0.75
N SER A 116 -12.47 2.15 1.49
CA SER A 116 -11.02 2.34 1.40
C SER A 116 -10.28 1.00 1.51
N LEU A 117 -9.27 0.78 0.66
CA LEU A 117 -8.47 -0.43 0.63
C LEU A 117 -6.98 -0.12 0.58
N LEU A 118 -6.24 -0.62 1.56
CA LEU A 118 -4.78 -0.62 1.58
C LEU A 118 -4.27 -1.66 0.57
N LEU A 119 -3.48 -1.20 -0.40
CA LEU A 119 -2.92 -2.01 -1.48
C LEU A 119 -1.48 -2.44 -1.21
N SER A 120 -0.72 -1.61 -0.49
CA SER A 120 0.66 -1.91 -0.09
C SER A 120 1.06 -1.03 1.09
N THR A 121 1.91 -1.58 1.96
CA THR A 121 2.68 -0.81 2.94
C THR A 121 4.14 -1.23 2.82
N PHE A 122 5.00 -0.27 2.50
CA PHE A 122 6.43 -0.48 2.46
C PHE A 122 7.05 -0.08 3.79
N PHE A 123 7.80 -0.98 4.40
CA PHE A 123 8.63 -0.67 5.58
C PHE A 123 9.67 -1.76 5.81
N GLY A 124 10.72 -1.42 6.54
CA GLY A 124 11.55 -2.40 7.21
C GLY A 124 11.69 -2.05 8.69
N TYR A 125 11.69 -3.08 9.53
CA TYR A 125 11.86 -2.97 10.98
C TYR A 125 12.66 -4.16 11.47
N GLU A 126 13.73 -3.89 12.22
CA GLU A 126 14.65 -4.90 12.75
C GLU A 126 15.06 -5.95 11.71
N ASP A 127 14.48 -7.14 11.77
CA ASP A 127 14.80 -8.32 10.97
C ASP A 127 13.76 -8.65 9.89
N ILE A 128 12.84 -7.73 9.59
CA ILE A 128 11.84 -7.90 8.54
C ILE A 128 11.75 -6.69 7.62
N ILE A 129 11.50 -6.94 6.34
CA ILE A 129 11.12 -5.92 5.37
C ILE A 129 9.85 -6.38 4.68
N ARG A 130 8.84 -5.52 4.57
CA ARG A 130 7.56 -5.85 3.96
C ARG A 130 7.17 -4.89 2.86
N PHE A 131 6.48 -5.43 1.88
CA PHE A 131 5.90 -4.70 0.75
C PHE A 131 4.87 -5.58 0.05
N SER A 132 4.07 -5.00 -0.83
CA SER A 132 3.09 -5.75 -1.61
C SER A 132 3.12 -5.38 -3.08
N HIS A 133 2.80 -6.37 -3.92
CA HIS A 133 2.43 -6.14 -5.31
C HIS A 133 0.93 -6.25 -5.45
N PHE A 134 0.34 -5.38 -6.26
CA PHE A 134 -1.09 -5.42 -6.53
C PHE A 134 -1.39 -5.26 -8.02
N LYS A 135 -2.53 -5.80 -8.44
CA LYS A 135 -3.09 -5.61 -9.77
C LYS A 135 -4.59 -5.37 -9.68
N ILE A 136 -5.05 -4.30 -10.33
CA ILE A 136 -6.46 -4.02 -10.57
C ILE A 136 -6.74 -4.37 -12.04
N SER A 137 -7.59 -5.36 -12.25
CA SER A 137 -7.94 -5.85 -13.59
C SER A 137 -9.13 -5.08 -14.19
N PRO A 138 -9.34 -5.12 -15.52
CA PRO A 138 -10.47 -4.43 -16.16
C PRO A 138 -11.84 -4.91 -15.71
N ASP A 139 -11.93 -6.13 -15.19
CA ASP A 139 -13.16 -6.66 -14.59
C ASP A 139 -13.35 -6.19 -13.13
N TYR A 140 -12.55 -5.25 -12.64
CA TYR A 140 -12.57 -4.73 -11.28
C TYR A 140 -12.25 -5.76 -10.18
N THR A 141 -11.52 -6.82 -10.52
CA THR A 141 -10.84 -7.65 -9.52
C THR A 141 -9.53 -6.99 -9.08
N ILE A 142 -9.25 -7.05 -7.78
CA ILE A 142 -7.99 -6.58 -7.20
C ILE A 142 -7.28 -7.79 -6.61
N ALA A 143 -6.07 -8.08 -7.06
CA ALA A 143 -5.20 -9.09 -6.46
C ALA A 143 -4.07 -8.40 -5.71
N ILE A 144 -3.78 -8.83 -4.48
CA ILE A 144 -2.69 -8.31 -3.65
C ILE A 144 -1.85 -9.48 -3.15
N ASN A 145 -0.56 -9.42 -3.42
CA ASN A 145 0.45 -10.35 -2.95
C ASN A 145 1.37 -9.60 -1.99
N ASN A 146 1.35 -9.97 -0.71
CA ASN A 146 2.13 -9.35 0.34
C ASN A 146 3.36 -10.21 0.62
N TYR A 147 4.52 -9.57 0.59
CA TYR A 147 5.82 -10.21 0.74
C TYR A 147 6.52 -9.76 2.01
N VAL A 148 7.34 -10.65 2.55
CA VAL A 148 8.28 -10.39 3.62
C VAL A 148 9.68 -10.82 3.18
N ILE A 149 10.70 -10.04 3.54
CA ILE A 149 12.10 -10.39 3.39
C ILE A 149 12.66 -10.49 4.81
N HIS A 150 13.27 -11.63 5.12
CA HIS A 150 14.04 -11.82 6.35
C HIS A 150 15.52 -11.64 6.01
N PRO A 151 16.14 -10.46 6.23
CA PRO A 151 17.47 -10.16 5.75
C PRO A 151 18.56 -10.86 6.55
N TYR A 152 18.26 -11.38 7.73
CA TYR A 152 19.22 -12.06 8.59
C TYR A 152 18.96 -13.56 8.66
N LYS A 153 20.02 -14.34 8.86
CA LYS A 153 19.91 -15.76 9.23
C LYS A 153 19.60 -15.88 10.72
N PRO A 154 18.90 -16.95 11.13
CA PRO A 154 18.89 -17.35 12.54
C PRO A 154 20.32 -17.47 13.04
N GLY A 155 20.61 -16.87 14.20
CA GLY A 155 21.93 -16.87 14.82
C GLY A 155 21.82 -16.93 16.33
N GLU A 156 22.89 -17.34 17.00
CA GLU A 156 22.97 -17.33 18.46
C GLU A 156 23.28 -15.92 18.97
N TYR A 157 22.69 -15.57 20.12
CA TYR A 157 22.94 -14.37 20.95
C TYR A 157 23.68 -13.20 20.26
N GLY A 158 22.90 -12.23 19.77
CA GLY A 158 23.41 -10.93 19.31
C GLY A 158 24.11 -10.93 17.96
N MET A 159 24.32 -12.10 17.34
CA MET A 159 24.98 -12.23 16.03
C MET A 159 24.04 -12.89 15.02
N THR A 160 23.29 -12.09 14.27
CA THR A 160 22.46 -12.55 13.16
C THR A 160 23.13 -12.16 11.83
N PRO A 161 23.87 -13.08 11.17
CA PRO A 161 24.59 -12.73 9.96
C PRO A 161 23.61 -12.40 8.82
N LEU A 162 23.92 -11.35 8.05
CA LEU A 162 23.13 -10.97 6.89
C LEU A 162 23.09 -12.12 5.87
N LYS A 163 21.91 -12.44 5.36
CA LYS A 163 21.74 -13.35 4.23
C LYS A 163 22.36 -12.71 2.99
N LYS A 164 23.05 -13.53 2.20
CA LYS A 164 23.49 -13.12 0.87
C LYS A 164 22.25 -13.08 -0.03
N SER A 165 21.82 -11.88 -0.41
CA SER A 165 20.68 -11.64 -1.30
C SER A 165 19.37 -12.30 -0.81
N PRO A 166 18.81 -11.85 0.34
CA PRO A 166 17.55 -12.40 0.85
C PRO A 166 16.43 -12.19 -0.18
N LEU A 167 15.65 -13.24 -0.44
CA LEU A 167 14.58 -13.21 -1.42
C LEU A 167 13.24 -12.90 -0.74
N PRO A 168 12.32 -12.18 -1.40
CA PRO A 168 10.96 -11.99 -0.91
C PRO A 168 10.18 -13.31 -0.81
N GLU A 169 9.56 -13.55 0.33
CA GLU A 169 8.67 -14.68 0.62
C GLU A 169 7.21 -14.18 0.63
N LEU A 170 6.33 -14.84 -0.14
CA LEU A 170 4.89 -14.53 -0.13
C LEU A 170 4.28 -15.05 1.18
N TYR A 171 3.74 -14.18 2.03
CA TYR A 171 3.10 -14.58 3.30
C TYR A 171 1.57 -14.44 3.28
N LEU A 172 1.03 -13.54 2.46
CA LEU A 172 -0.40 -13.30 2.36
C LEU A 172 -0.81 -12.93 0.93
N GLN A 173 -1.76 -13.68 0.39
CA GLN A 173 -2.47 -13.33 -0.83
C GLN A 173 -3.92 -13.00 -0.53
N THR A 174 -4.38 -11.84 -0.98
CA THR A 174 -5.78 -11.42 -0.90
C THR A 174 -6.32 -11.08 -2.28
N SER A 175 -7.62 -11.27 -2.46
CA SER A 175 -8.33 -10.83 -3.65
C SER A 175 -9.62 -10.16 -3.26
N TYR A 176 -9.92 -9.06 -3.95
CA TYR A 176 -11.15 -8.29 -3.76
C TYR A 176 -11.88 -8.14 -5.10
N LYS A 177 -13.19 -7.93 -5.03
CA LYS A 177 -14.00 -7.45 -6.13
C LYS A 177 -14.56 -6.08 -5.77
N ILE A 178 -14.53 -5.13 -6.70
CA ILE A 178 -15.25 -3.88 -6.53
C ILE A 178 -16.71 -4.14 -6.91
N VAL A 179 -17.62 -3.93 -5.96
CA VAL A 179 -19.07 -4.10 -6.14
C VAL A 179 -19.75 -2.82 -5.63
N LYS A 180 -20.34 -2.05 -6.55
CA LYS A 180 -21.02 -0.77 -6.22
C LYS A 180 -20.14 0.16 -5.36
N GLY A 181 -18.87 0.34 -5.76
CA GLY A 181 -17.89 1.16 -5.05
C GLY A 181 -17.30 0.52 -3.77
N ARG A 182 -17.74 -0.65 -3.34
CA ARG A 182 -17.21 -1.33 -2.15
C ARG A 182 -16.20 -2.41 -2.51
N PHE A 183 -15.17 -2.56 -1.68
CA PHE A 183 -14.15 -3.59 -1.80
C PHE A 183 -14.57 -4.84 -1.02
N GLU A 184 -15.06 -5.86 -1.72
CA GLU A 184 -15.50 -7.12 -1.14
C GLU A 184 -14.37 -8.15 -1.21
N LEU A 185 -13.94 -8.67 -0.06
CA LEU A 185 -12.92 -9.72 0.01
C LEU A 185 -13.49 -11.02 -0.56
N THR A 186 -12.90 -11.52 -1.64
CA THR A 186 -13.31 -12.78 -2.29
C THR A 186 -12.40 -13.94 -1.94
N ARG A 187 -11.14 -13.66 -1.60
CA ARG A 187 -10.16 -14.69 -1.24
C ARG A 187 -9.12 -14.15 -0.26
N ARG A 188 -8.76 -14.97 0.72
CA ARG A 188 -7.59 -14.76 1.60
C ARG A 188 -6.85 -16.07 1.76
N LYS A 189 -5.56 -16.09 1.44
CA LYS A 189 -4.67 -17.25 1.62
C LYS A 189 -3.40 -16.80 2.34
N LYS A 190 -3.17 -17.38 3.52
CA LYS A 190 -1.91 -17.21 4.27
C LYS A 190 -0.94 -18.31 3.89
N PHE A 191 0.34 -17.99 3.97
CA PHE A 191 1.45 -18.91 3.74
C PHE A 191 2.38 -18.85 4.95
N ASN A 192 2.96 -19.99 5.31
CA ASN A 192 3.99 -20.02 6.34
C ASN A 192 5.28 -19.47 5.71
N THR A 193 5.89 -18.49 6.39
CA THR A 193 7.21 -17.96 6.08
C THR A 193 8.20 -18.39 7.15
N ASN A 194 9.49 -18.34 6.81
CA ASN A 194 10.57 -18.88 7.64
C ASN A 194 10.88 -18.04 8.89
#